data_AF-A0A658NII5-F1
#
_entry.id   AF-A0A658NII5-F1
#
_cell.length_a   1.000
_cell.length_b   1.000
_cell.length_c   1.000
_cell.angle_alpha   90.00
_cell.angle_beta   90.00
_cell.angle_gamma   90.00
#
_symmetry.space_group_name_H-M   'P 1'
#
loop_
_entity.id
_entity.type
_entity.pdbx_description
1 polymer ?
#
loop_
_entity_poly.entity_id
_entity_poly.type
_entity_poly.pdbx_seq_one_letter_code
_entity_poly.pdbx_strand_id
1 'polypeptide(L)' 'TEMEFWLPSAHLQATAVDALCRRHLLHAQPRPALPQRELHGMLMGFADLVFEHDGRYWVLDYKSNSLGEDGSAYDRAAL' A
#
# COMPACT_ATOMS: atom_id res chain seq x y z
N THR A 1 -5.10 -17.87 -5.41
CA THR A 1 -5.10 -17.70 -3.95
C THR A 1 -4.17 -16.55 -3.64
N GLU A 2 -4.50 -15.70 -2.68
CA GLU A 2 -3.64 -14.58 -2.28
C GLU A 2 -2.48 -15.12 -1.40
N MET A 3 -1.31 -14.49 -1.48
CA MET A 3 -0.13 -14.90 -0.72
C MET A 3 -0.10 -14.18 0.63
N GLU A 4 -0.14 -14.95 1.72
CA GLU A 4 -0.01 -14.40 3.08
C GLU A 4 1.45 -13.98 3.36
N PHE A 5 1.63 -12.90 4.13
CA PHE A 5 2.93 -12.48 4.62
C PHE A 5 2.91 -12.07 6.09
N TRP A 6 4.08 -12.20 6.72
CA TRP A 6 4.33 -11.88 8.12
C TRP A 6 5.67 -11.14 8.23
N LEU A 7 5.64 -9.88 8.65
CA LEU A 7 6.83 -9.04 8.81
C LEU A 7 6.95 -8.60 10.27
N PRO A 8 8.02 -9.00 10.99
CA PRO A 8 8.21 -8.59 12.38
C PRO A 8 8.51 -7.10 12.48
N SER A 9 7.85 -6.45 13.43
CA SER A 9 7.98 -5.05 13.76
C SER A 9 8.42 -4.92 15.21
N ALA A 10 9.70 -4.63 15.45
CA ALA A 10 10.21 -4.48 16.82
C ALA A 10 9.95 -3.08 17.39
N HIS A 11 10.35 -2.04 16.66
CA HIS A 11 10.26 -0.64 17.09
C HIS A 11 9.84 0.26 15.91
N LEU A 12 8.78 -0.13 15.20
CA LEU A 12 8.34 0.61 14.02
C LEU A 12 7.61 1.89 14.43
N GLN A 13 8.21 3.03 14.12
CA GLN A 13 7.60 4.32 14.37
C GLN A 13 6.49 4.58 13.36
N ALA A 14 5.25 4.71 13.84
CA ALA A 14 4.10 5.01 12.98
C ALA A 14 4.29 6.34 12.21
N THR A 15 5.04 7.28 12.77
CA THR A 15 5.40 8.55 12.11
C THR A 15 6.34 8.37 10.93
N ALA A 16 7.24 7.38 10.96
CA ALA A 16 8.11 7.05 9.83
C ALA A 16 7.31 6.42 8.68
N VAL A 17 6.38 5.52 9.01
CA VAL A 17 5.41 4.97 8.04
C VAL A 17 4.55 6.08 7.44
N ASP A 18 4.04 6.98 8.28
CA ASP A 18 3.23 8.12 7.87
C ASP A 18 3.98 9.01 6.86
N ALA A 19 5.25 9.32 7.14
CA ALA A 19 6.11 10.11 6.26
C ALA A 19 6.37 9.42 4.92
N LEU A 20 6.64 8.11 4.90
CA LEU A 20 6.79 7.34 3.67
C LEU A 20 5.51 7.35 2.83
N CYS A 21 4.36 7.11 3.47
CA CYS A 21 3.06 7.14 2.79
C CYS A 21 2.78 8.53 2.19
N ARG A 22 3.06 9.63 2.92
CA ARG A 22 2.89 10.99 2.38
C ARG A 22 3.79 11.29 1.19
N ARG A 23 5.01 10.74 1.18
CA ARG A 23 5.97 10.97 0.10
C ARG A 23 5.65 10.17 -1.16
N HIS A 24 5.09 8.97 -1.01
CA HIS A 24 5.03 7.99 -2.10
C HIS A 24 3.63 7.61 -2.58
N LEU A 25 2.60 7.85 -1.78
CA LEU A 25 1.24 7.39 -2.07
C LEU A 25 0.30 8.57 -2.35
N LEU A 26 -0.71 8.31 -3.18
CA LEU A 26 -1.87 9.19 -3.42
C LEU A 26 -1.50 10.65 -3.71
N HIS A 27 -0.39 10.88 -4.43
CA HIS A 27 0.04 12.22 -4.84
C HIS A 27 0.06 13.28 -3.73
N ALA A 28 0.42 12.87 -2.49
CA ALA A 28 0.42 13.72 -1.30
C ALA A 28 -0.93 14.38 -0.96
N GLN A 29 -2.05 13.76 -1.35
CA GLN A 29 -3.38 14.25 -0.99
C GLN A 29 -3.54 14.40 0.55
N PRO A 30 -4.30 15.41 1.01
CA PRO A 30 -4.55 15.62 2.43
C PRO A 30 -5.19 14.39 3.07
N ARG A 31 -4.64 13.95 4.20
CA ARG A 31 -5.17 12.85 5.00
C ARG A 31 -4.88 13.06 6.48
N PRO A 32 -5.65 12.44 7.39
CA PRO A 32 -5.30 12.39 8.80
C PRO A 32 -3.90 11.81 9.01
N ALA A 33 -3.16 12.39 9.96
CA ALA A 33 -1.89 11.83 10.39
C ALA A 33 -2.12 10.51 11.13
N LEU A 34 -1.21 9.55 10.95
CA LEU A 34 -1.19 8.40 11.84
C LEU A 34 -0.88 8.85 13.29
N PRO A 35 -1.51 8.23 14.29
CA PRO A 35 -1.23 8.53 15.70
C PRO A 35 0.24 8.23 16.02
N GLN A 36 0.87 9.11 16.79
CA GLN A 36 2.25 8.94 17.21
C GLN A 36 2.36 7.79 18.21
N ARG A 37 2.83 6.64 17.73
CA ARG A 37 3.07 5.44 18.53
C ARG A 37 4.20 4.61 17.92
N GLU A 38 4.80 3.79 18.76
CA GLU A 38 5.65 2.69 18.34
C GLU A 38 4.80 1.43 18.16
N LEU A 39 5.00 0.71 17.07
CA LEU A 39 4.34 -0.56 16.78
C LEU A 39 5.31 -1.71 17.07
N HIS A 40 4.99 -2.52 18.09
CA HIS A 40 5.70 -3.74 18.44
C HIS A 40 4.79 -4.95 18.18
N GLY A 41 5.23 -5.90 17.35
CA GLY A 41 4.46 -7.09 16.98
C GLY A 41 4.74 -7.56 15.55
N MET A 42 3.71 -8.00 14.85
CA MET A 42 3.78 -8.48 13.47
C MET A 42 2.91 -7.62 12.56
N LEU A 43 3.45 -7.20 11.42
CA LEU A 43 2.68 -6.73 10.29
C LEU A 43 2.28 -7.95 9.46
N MET A 44 0.98 -8.13 9.28
CA MET A 44 0.40 -9.25 8.56
C MET A 44 -0.48 -8.76 7.44
N GLY A 45 -0.62 -9.57 6.41
CA GLY A 45 -1.57 -9.31 5.33
C GLY A 45 -1.48 -10.34 4.24
N PHE A 46 -2.19 -10.04 3.15
CA PHE A 46 -2.22 -10.83 1.94
C PHE A 46 -1.82 -9.94 0.77
N ALA A 47 -1.14 -10.53 -0.21
CA ALA A 47 -0.85 -9.92 -1.50
C ALA A 47 -1.59 -10.70 -2.59
N ASP A 48 -2.39 -10.02 -3.40
CA ASP A 48 -3.25 -10.67 -4.40
C ASP A 48 -2.43 -11.51 -5.38
N LEU A 49 -1.35 -10.94 -5.89
CA LEU A 49 -0.41 -11.62 -6.76
C LEU A 49 1.03 -11.17 -6.51
N VAL A 50 1.91 -12.15 -6.28
CA VAL A 50 3.36 -11.98 -6.30
C VAL A 50 3.92 -12.86 -7.40
N PHE A 51 4.71 -12.28 -8.30
CA PHE A 51 5.27 -13.00 -9.44
C PHE A 51 6.68 -12.53 -9.76
N GLU A 52 7.45 -13.40 -10.42
CA GLU A 52 8.78 -13.08 -10.92
C GLU A 52 8.71 -12.77 -12.41
N HIS A 53 9.43 -11.73 -12.84
CA HIS A 53 9.65 -11.42 -14.24
C HIS A 53 11.09 -10.92 -14.42
N ASP A 54 11.85 -11.59 -15.29
CA ASP A 54 13.26 -11.29 -15.59
C ASP A 54 14.15 -11.19 -14.33
N GLY A 55 14.01 -12.13 -13.40
CA GLY A 55 14.79 -12.17 -12.16
C GLY A 55 14.39 -11.13 -11.11
N ARG A 56 13.31 -10.37 -11.34
CA ARG A 56 12.76 -9.39 -10.40
C ARG A 56 11.38 -9.82 -9.90
N TYR A 57 11.17 -9.73 -8.59
CA TYR A 57 9.86 -9.93 -7.98
C TYR A 57 9.01 -8.66 -8.04
N TRP A 58 7.73 -8.86 -8.34
CA TRP A 58 6.70 -7.84 -8.43
C TRP A 58 5.50 -8.21 -7.56
N VAL A 59 4.85 -7.18 -7.04
CA VAL A 59 3.56 -7.30 -6.35
C VAL A 59 2.52 -6.58 -7.20
N LEU A 60 1.39 -7.24 -7.46
CA LEU A 60 0.23 -6.68 -8.14
C LEU A 60 -0.99 -6.84 -7.24
N ASP A 61 -1.77 -5.76 -7.15
CA ASP A 61 -2.96 -5.63 -6.31
C ASP A 61 -4.14 -5.27 -7.22
N TYR A 62 -5.21 -6.06 -7.13
CA TYR A 62 -6.45 -5.87 -7.88
C TYR A 62 -7.39 -4.97 -7.07
N LYS A 63 -7.79 -3.84 -7.63
CA LYS A 63 -8.82 -2.96 -7.04
C LYS A 63 -10.15 -3.10 -7.78
N SER A 64 -11.21 -3.38 -7.02
CA SER A 64 -12.60 -3.40 -7.50
C SER A 64 -13.30 -2.04 -7.36
N ASN A 65 -12.58 -1.02 -6.89
CA ASN A 65 -13.11 0.34 -6.72
C ASN A 65 -13.66 0.86 -8.06
N SER A 66 -14.93 1.24 -8.07
CA SER A 66 -15.52 1.98 -9.19
C SER A 66 -15.10 3.45 -9.09
N LEU A 67 -14.42 3.95 -10.11
CA LEU A 67 -13.98 5.34 -10.18
C LEU A 67 -14.94 6.22 -10.99
N GLY A 68 -15.85 5.61 -11.75
CA GLY A 68 -16.83 6.28 -12.58
C GLY A 68 -17.37 5.36 -13.67
N GLU A 69 -18.28 5.90 -14.49
CA GLU A 69 -19.06 5.13 -15.47
C GLU A 69 -18.32 4.90 -16.80
N ASP A 70 -17.34 5.73 -17.13
CA ASP A 70 -16.61 5.66 -18.40
C ASP A 70 -15.09 5.55 -18.21
N GLY A 71 -14.38 5.29 -19.31
CA GLY A 71 -12.94 5.07 -19.31
C GLY A 71 -12.11 6.27 -18.86
N SER A 72 -12.64 7.50 -18.92
CA SER A 72 -11.93 8.69 -18.44
C SER A 72 -11.77 8.69 -16.91
N ALA A 73 -12.67 8.00 -16.20
CA ALA A 73 -12.60 7.85 -14.76
C ALA A 73 -11.46 6.91 -14.29
N TYR A 74 -10.78 6.23 -15.21
CA TYR A 74 -9.69 5.29 -14.92
C TYR A 74 -8.36 5.75 -15.51
N ASP A 75 -8.26 7.02 -15.92
CA ASP A 75 -7.02 7.59 -16.41
C ASP A 75 -6.03 7.88 -15.26
N ARG A 76 -4.83 8.33 -15.63
CA ARG A 76 -3.79 8.63 -14.64
C ARG A 76 -4.14 9.83 -13.75
N ALA A 77 -5.02 10.73 -14.17
CA ALA A 77 -5.42 11.88 -13.36
C ALA A 77 -6.51 11.52 -12.34
N ALA A 78 -7.32 10.50 -12.63
CA ALA A 78 -8.31 9.94 -11.73
C ALA A 78 -7.73 8.96 -10.69
N LEU A 79 -6.51 8.46 -10.91
CA LEU A 79 -5.73 7.60 -10.00
C LEU A 79 -4.80 8.43 -9.08
#